data_AF-A0A538RG32-F1
#
_entry.id   AF-A0A538RG32-F1
#
_cell.length_a   1.000
_cell.length_b   1.000
_cell.length_c   1.000
_cell.angle_alpha   90.00
_cell.angle_beta   90.00
_cell.angle_gamma   90.00
#
_symmetry.space_group_name_H-M   'P 1'
#
loop_
_entity.id
_entity.type
_entity.pdbx_description
1 polymer ?
#
loop_
_entity_poly.entity_id
_entity_poly.type
_entity_poly.pdbx_seq_one_letter_code
_entity_poly.pdbx_strand_id
1 'polypeptide(L)'
;MQILRLVTCSLLPLMALLWVPSSNGADGAAKSGPNLNIPVACGCTLQDEIDLKSRIKSLNAVITEFHAQKSPYSGSKQKLTPAIRSTVSNAVKQKLNDAKDSKAKDYGATTYDIGCFTMIDFSATPCLRGALDDHESIHRAACDAHDSSDWRYGQLVEDWIQEEIDAYEKELKRLNDELNKRLPFCTLDPSDQATLRSIAMEKQREQESKERLDWFLGLFN
;
A
#
# COMPACT_ATOMS: atom_id res chain seq x y z
N MET A 1 -20.58 35.49 53.82
CA MET A 1 -20.61 34.25 54.63
C MET A 1 -20.71 33.10 53.63
N GLN A 2 -19.62 32.43 53.24
CA GLN A 2 -19.07 31.20 53.87
C GLN A 2 -20.20 30.29 54.38
N ILE A 3 -20.38 29.08 53.84
CA ILE A 3 -19.60 27.88 54.22
C ILE A 3 -19.47 26.89 53.03
N LEU A 4 -18.22 26.49 52.75
CA LEU A 4 -17.83 25.25 52.07
C LEU A 4 -17.96 24.05 53.02
N ARG A 5 -18.30 22.86 52.49
CA ARG A 5 -17.63 21.53 52.71
C ARG A 5 -18.46 20.44 52.02
N LEU A 6 -17.96 19.82 50.94
CA LEU A 6 -17.15 18.59 50.94
C LEU A 6 -17.87 17.36 51.52
N VAL A 7 -18.37 16.51 50.61
CA VAL A 7 -18.39 15.06 50.80
C VAL A 7 -17.90 14.43 49.48
N THR A 8 -16.60 14.16 49.44
CA THR A 8 -15.97 13.20 48.54
C THR A 8 -16.16 11.78 49.07
N CYS A 9 -16.01 10.80 48.16
CA CYS A 9 -15.98 9.34 48.35
C CYS A 9 -17.31 8.61 48.18
N SER A 10 -17.48 7.99 46.99
CA SER A 10 -17.76 6.55 46.79
C SER A 10 -17.79 6.29 45.28
N LEU A 11 -16.62 6.03 44.67
CA LEU A 11 -16.22 4.69 44.23
C LEU A 11 -17.05 4.14 43.07
N LEU A 12 -16.52 4.35 41.86
CA LEU A 12 -16.51 3.34 40.78
C LEU A 12 -16.27 1.96 41.40
N PRO A 13 -17.04 0.93 41.02
CA PRO A 13 -16.70 0.20 39.80
C PRO A 13 -17.94 -0.33 39.04
N LEU A 14 -18.08 0.08 37.78
CA LEU A 14 -18.99 -0.54 36.81
C LEU A 14 -18.21 -0.96 35.55
N MET A 15 -17.05 -1.56 35.79
CA MET A 15 -16.15 -2.13 34.77
C MET A 15 -15.65 -3.51 35.23
N ALA A 16 -16.58 -4.42 35.55
CA ALA A 16 -16.24 -5.80 35.94
C ALA A 16 -17.29 -6.83 35.50
N LEU A 17 -18.05 -6.57 34.41
CA LEU A 17 -19.05 -7.52 33.88
C LEU A 17 -18.81 -7.95 32.42
N LEU A 18 -17.61 -7.75 31.87
CA LEU A 18 -17.21 -8.33 30.57
C LEU A 18 -16.05 -9.33 30.67
N TRP A 19 -15.72 -9.78 31.87
CA TRP A 19 -14.83 -10.92 32.06
C TRP A 19 -15.61 -12.08 32.67
N VAL A 20 -16.26 -12.85 31.79
CA VAL A 20 -16.64 -14.22 32.11
C VAL A 20 -15.72 -15.13 31.30
N PRO A 21 -14.67 -15.71 31.90
CA PRO A 21 -14.05 -16.90 31.39
C PRO A 21 -14.78 -18.10 32.02
N SER A 22 -15.61 -18.79 31.24
CA SER A 22 -16.03 -20.14 31.62
C SER A 22 -16.37 -20.94 30.37
N SER A 23 -15.32 -21.58 29.86
CA SER A 23 -15.29 -22.97 29.41
C SER A 23 -16.64 -23.68 29.33
N ASN A 24 -17.07 -23.97 28.11
CA ASN A 24 -17.83 -25.18 27.81
C ASN A 24 -16.98 -26.02 26.85
N GLY A 25 -16.56 -27.18 27.35
CA GLY A 25 -15.77 -28.14 26.60
C GLY A 25 -16.57 -28.74 25.44
N ALA A 26 -15.89 -28.83 24.31
CA ALA A 26 -15.95 -30.01 23.48
C ALA A 26 -14.49 -30.36 23.17
N ASP A 27 -13.97 -31.40 23.82
CA ASP A 27 -12.72 -32.06 23.44
C ASP A 27 -12.92 -32.79 22.10
N GLY A 28 -13.15 -32.03 21.04
CA GLY A 28 -12.72 -32.42 19.70
C GLY A 28 -11.27 -32.00 19.59
N ALA A 29 -10.38 -32.91 19.18
CA ALA A 29 -8.94 -32.66 19.03
C ALA A 29 -8.69 -31.21 18.65
N ALA A 30 -8.15 -30.43 19.60
CA ALA A 30 -7.90 -29.01 19.39
C ALA A 30 -7.08 -28.91 18.11
N LYS A 31 -7.70 -28.44 17.01
CA LYS A 31 -6.95 -28.11 15.81
C LYS A 31 -5.86 -27.17 16.32
N SER A 32 -4.60 -27.60 16.16
CA SER A 32 -3.47 -26.72 16.39
C SER A 32 -3.76 -25.45 15.62
N GLY A 33 -3.96 -24.34 16.34
CA GLY A 33 -4.35 -23.07 15.73
C GLY A 33 -3.38 -22.68 14.61
N PRO A 34 -3.77 -21.75 13.74
CA PRO A 34 -2.93 -21.37 12.60
C PRO A 34 -1.54 -20.95 13.08
N ASN A 35 -0.51 -21.34 12.33
CA ASN A 35 0.83 -20.84 12.57
C ASN A 35 0.85 -19.31 12.35
N LEU A 36 0.92 -18.56 13.46
CA LEU A 36 0.84 -17.10 13.46
C LEU A 36 2.00 -16.41 12.73
N ASN A 37 3.04 -17.15 12.37
CA ASN A 37 4.16 -16.63 11.58
C ASN A 37 3.88 -16.62 10.07
N ILE A 38 2.78 -17.21 9.60
CA ILE A 38 2.42 -17.20 8.18
C ILE A 38 1.91 -15.80 7.82
N PRO A 39 2.56 -15.10 6.87
CA PRO A 39 2.14 -13.76 6.50
C PRO A 39 0.82 -13.79 5.72
N VAL A 40 -0.04 -12.80 5.96
CA VAL A 40 -1.33 -12.69 5.27
C VAL A 40 -1.12 -12.23 3.83
N ALA A 41 -1.57 -13.03 2.87
CA ALA A 41 -1.60 -12.63 1.47
C ALA A 41 -2.80 -11.73 1.16
N CYS A 42 -2.62 -10.81 0.23
CA CYS A 42 -3.66 -9.91 -0.28
C CYS A 42 -4.87 -10.62 -0.94
N GLY A 43 -4.70 -11.83 -1.45
CA GLY A 43 -5.72 -12.55 -2.22
C GLY A 43 -5.28 -13.96 -2.62
N CYS A 44 -6.26 -14.84 -2.85
CA CYS A 44 -6.03 -16.26 -3.15
C CYS A 44 -6.79 -16.75 -4.39
N THR A 45 -7.50 -15.88 -5.10
CA THR A 45 -8.19 -16.29 -6.32
C THR A 45 -7.21 -16.50 -7.47
N LEU A 46 -7.62 -17.24 -8.49
CA LEU A 46 -6.83 -17.39 -9.72
C LEU A 46 -6.63 -16.03 -10.40
N GLN A 47 -7.64 -15.16 -10.41
CA GLN A 47 -7.51 -13.83 -11.01
C GLN A 47 -6.47 -12.99 -10.26
N ASP A 48 -6.45 -13.04 -8.92
CA ASP A 48 -5.42 -12.33 -8.14
C ASP A 48 -4.02 -12.79 -8.55
N GLU A 49 -3.84 -14.08 -8.92
CA GLU A 49 -2.53 -14.61 -9.32
C GLU A 49 -2.11 -14.12 -10.69
N ILE A 50 -3.05 -14.17 -11.64
CA ILE A 50 -2.86 -13.68 -13.02
C ILE A 50 -2.52 -12.19 -12.97
N ASP A 51 -3.30 -11.40 -12.23
CA ASP A 51 -3.10 -9.96 -12.08
C ASP A 51 -1.72 -9.66 -11.48
N LEU A 52 -1.32 -10.34 -10.39
CA LEU A 52 0.00 -10.16 -9.76
C LEU A 52 1.14 -10.48 -10.73
N LYS A 53 1.13 -11.68 -11.31
CA LYS A 53 2.22 -12.16 -12.17
C LYS A 53 2.33 -11.32 -13.44
N SER A 54 1.20 -10.95 -14.03
CA SER A 54 1.15 -10.08 -15.19
C SER A 54 1.72 -8.70 -14.86
N ARG A 55 1.30 -8.08 -13.75
CA ARG A 55 1.81 -6.78 -13.34
C ARG A 55 3.31 -6.83 -13.06
N ILE A 56 3.81 -7.82 -12.31
CA ILE A 56 5.26 -8.02 -12.07
C ILE A 56 6.03 -8.11 -13.39
N LYS A 57 5.54 -8.90 -14.35
CA LYS A 57 6.17 -9.05 -15.66
C LYS A 57 6.18 -7.72 -16.42
N SER A 58 5.06 -7.00 -16.43
CA SER A 58 4.95 -5.67 -17.06
C SER A 58 5.88 -4.65 -16.40
N LEU A 59 5.98 -4.62 -15.07
CA LEU A 59 6.86 -3.68 -14.37
C LEU A 59 8.34 -3.92 -14.66
N ASN A 60 8.79 -5.18 -14.71
CA ASN A 60 10.17 -5.47 -15.11
C ASN A 60 10.48 -4.95 -16.53
N ALA A 61 9.54 -5.09 -17.46
CA ALA A 61 9.69 -4.58 -18.82
C ALA A 61 9.69 -3.04 -18.86
N VAL A 62 8.81 -2.41 -18.09
CA VAL A 62 8.69 -0.95 -17.98
C VAL A 62 9.92 -0.32 -17.34
N ILE A 63 10.42 -0.87 -16.22
CA ILE A 63 11.65 -0.39 -15.55
C ILE A 63 12.84 -0.48 -16.52
N THR A 64 12.96 -1.60 -17.25
CA THR A 64 14.01 -1.76 -18.28
C THR A 64 13.90 -0.68 -19.36
N GLU A 65 12.68 -0.37 -19.81
CA GLU A 65 12.45 0.68 -20.80
C GLU A 65 12.78 2.06 -20.26
N PHE A 66 12.38 2.40 -19.03
CA PHE A 66 12.76 3.67 -18.43
C PHE A 66 14.28 3.82 -18.31
N HIS A 67 15.01 2.78 -17.93
CA HIS A 67 16.48 2.83 -17.96
C HIS A 67 17.03 3.10 -19.37
N ALA A 68 16.46 2.47 -20.40
CA ALA A 68 16.84 2.73 -21.79
C ALA A 68 16.53 4.17 -22.21
N GLN A 69 15.36 4.69 -21.82
CA GLN A 69 14.93 6.07 -22.09
C GLN A 69 15.69 7.10 -21.25
N LYS A 70 16.26 6.73 -20.10
CA LYS A 70 17.09 7.61 -19.26
C LYS A 70 18.44 7.91 -19.89
N SER A 71 19.06 6.91 -20.54
CA SER A 71 20.43 6.97 -21.05
C SER A 71 20.74 8.22 -21.91
N PRO A 72 19.88 8.65 -22.87
CA PRO A 72 20.10 9.87 -23.66
C PRO A 72 20.10 11.17 -22.85
N TYR A 73 19.55 11.16 -21.63
CA TYR A 73 19.42 12.33 -20.78
C TYR A 73 20.39 12.31 -19.60
N SER A 74 21.25 11.31 -19.48
CA SER A 74 22.19 11.22 -18.35
C SER A 74 23.15 12.42 -18.33
N GLY A 75 23.14 13.16 -17.22
CA GLY A 75 23.92 14.39 -17.05
C GLY A 75 23.38 15.58 -17.86
N SER A 76 22.23 15.43 -18.52
CA SER A 76 21.60 16.48 -19.31
C SER A 76 20.87 17.48 -18.43
N LYS A 77 20.92 18.75 -18.80
CA LYS A 77 20.10 19.82 -18.19
C LYS A 77 18.80 20.08 -18.95
N GLN A 78 18.38 19.15 -19.81
CA GLN A 78 17.15 19.26 -20.58
C GLN A 78 15.95 19.19 -19.64
N LYS A 79 15.10 20.22 -19.69
CA LYS A 79 13.84 20.25 -18.96
C LYS A 79 12.80 19.36 -19.62
N LEU A 80 11.92 18.80 -18.80
CA LEU A 80 10.78 18.02 -19.27
C LEU A 80 9.85 18.91 -20.11
N THR A 81 9.44 18.40 -21.26
CA THR A 81 8.43 19.04 -22.11
C THR A 81 7.28 18.06 -22.34
N PRO A 82 6.07 18.53 -22.70
CA PRO A 82 4.96 17.65 -23.05
C PRO A 82 5.31 16.64 -24.16
N ALA A 83 6.11 17.05 -25.15
CA ALA A 83 6.54 16.18 -26.24
C ALA A 83 7.48 15.05 -25.76
N ILE A 84 8.45 15.37 -24.89
CA ILE A 84 9.36 14.37 -24.31
C ILE A 84 8.60 13.41 -23.41
N ARG A 85 7.76 13.94 -22.50
CA ARG A 85 6.93 13.13 -21.60
C ARG A 85 6.05 12.18 -22.41
N SER A 86 5.38 12.67 -23.46
CA SER A 86 4.54 11.83 -24.32
C SER A 86 5.35 10.77 -25.05
N THR A 87 6.56 11.08 -25.53
CA THR A 87 7.40 10.13 -26.26
C THR A 87 7.84 8.99 -25.34
N VAL A 88 8.38 9.31 -24.18
CA VAL A 88 8.82 8.31 -23.18
C VAL A 88 7.62 7.51 -22.66
N SER A 89 6.51 8.18 -22.31
CA SER A 89 5.30 7.51 -21.82
C SER A 89 4.71 6.55 -22.85
N ASN A 90 4.75 6.88 -24.14
CA ASN A 90 4.27 6.00 -25.21
C ASN A 90 5.16 4.76 -25.37
N ALA A 91 6.48 4.93 -25.32
CA ALA A 91 7.42 3.80 -25.39
C ALA A 91 7.22 2.84 -24.20
N VAL A 92 7.10 3.38 -23.00
CA VAL A 92 6.80 2.64 -21.78
C VAL A 92 5.45 1.93 -21.85
N LYS A 93 4.40 2.64 -22.28
CA LYS A 93 3.06 2.06 -22.43
C LYS A 93 3.04 0.90 -23.43
N GLN A 94 3.83 0.98 -24.49
CA GLN A 94 3.97 -0.13 -25.44
C GLN A 94 4.58 -1.35 -24.74
N LYS A 95 5.69 -1.17 -24.00
CA LYS A 95 6.32 -2.27 -23.25
C LYS A 95 5.41 -2.89 -22.20
N LEU A 96 4.65 -2.06 -21.49
CA LEU A 96 3.64 -2.52 -20.54
C LEU A 96 2.64 -3.44 -21.21
N ASN A 97 2.07 -3.02 -22.35
CA ASN A 97 1.07 -3.79 -23.08
C ASN A 97 1.64 -5.07 -23.71
N ASP A 98 2.85 -5.03 -24.26
CA ASP A 98 3.51 -6.19 -24.85
C ASP A 98 3.84 -7.27 -23.81
N ALA A 99 4.17 -6.86 -22.58
CA ALA A 99 4.51 -7.77 -21.50
C ALA A 99 3.28 -8.38 -20.80
N LYS A 100 2.15 -7.66 -20.80
CA LYS A 100 0.94 -7.99 -20.05
C LYS A 100 0.28 -9.28 -20.53
N ASP A 101 -0.21 -10.08 -19.58
CA ASP A 101 -1.11 -11.20 -19.87
C ASP A 101 -2.49 -10.68 -20.31
N SER A 102 -3.03 -11.19 -21.42
CA SER A 102 -4.32 -10.77 -21.95
C SER A 102 -5.52 -11.04 -21.03
N LYS A 103 -5.36 -11.92 -20.02
CA LYS A 103 -6.37 -12.24 -19.01
C LYS A 103 -6.23 -11.39 -17.74
N ALA A 104 -5.15 -10.62 -17.62
CA ALA A 104 -4.97 -9.73 -16.48
C ALA A 104 -5.86 -8.49 -16.61
N LYS A 105 -6.38 -8.03 -15.48
CA LYS A 105 -7.12 -6.78 -15.41
C LYS A 105 -6.15 -5.60 -15.29
N ASP A 106 -6.47 -4.52 -15.98
CA ASP A 106 -5.76 -3.27 -15.86
C ASP A 106 -6.38 -2.42 -14.76
N TYR A 107 -5.55 -1.97 -13.83
CA TYR A 107 -5.92 -0.97 -12.85
C TYR A 107 -4.86 0.13 -12.86
N GLY A 108 -5.34 1.36 -12.89
CA GLY A 108 -4.50 2.54 -12.86
C GLY A 108 -4.51 3.19 -11.48
N ALA A 109 -3.50 4.00 -11.25
CA ALA A 109 -3.54 5.05 -10.25
C ALA A 109 -2.96 6.33 -10.86
N THR A 110 -3.24 7.45 -10.23
CA THR A 110 -2.72 8.76 -10.64
C THR A 110 -2.66 9.68 -9.45
N THR A 111 -1.48 10.25 -9.21
CA THR A 111 -1.31 11.44 -8.38
C THR A 111 -1.54 12.68 -9.24
N TYR A 112 -2.45 13.54 -8.79
CA TYR A 112 -2.77 14.79 -9.44
C TYR A 112 -1.76 15.85 -9.00
N ASP A 113 -1.04 16.42 -9.97
CA ASP A 113 -0.07 17.49 -9.73
C ASP A 113 -0.74 18.70 -9.02
N ILE A 114 -2.04 18.92 -9.26
CA ILE A 114 -2.84 19.91 -8.54
C ILE A 114 -3.33 19.31 -7.20
N GLY A 115 -2.75 19.77 -6.10
CA GLY A 115 -3.16 19.38 -4.74
C GLY A 115 -2.59 18.05 -4.25
N CYS A 116 -1.66 17.45 -4.98
CA CYS A 116 -0.84 16.31 -4.56
C CYS A 116 -1.63 15.13 -3.97
N PHE A 117 -2.83 14.89 -4.48
CA PHE A 117 -3.67 13.77 -4.03
C PHE A 117 -3.66 12.62 -5.02
N THR A 118 -3.76 11.41 -4.49
CA THR A 118 -3.74 10.17 -5.28
C THR A 118 -5.15 9.63 -5.48
N MET A 119 -5.48 9.25 -6.72
CA MET A 119 -6.64 8.42 -7.01
C MET A 119 -6.19 7.06 -7.52
N ILE A 120 -6.71 6.01 -6.91
CA ILE A 120 -6.48 4.61 -7.31
C ILE A 120 -7.82 4.04 -7.78
N ASP A 121 -7.82 3.28 -8.87
CA ASP A 121 -9.02 2.61 -9.37
C ASP A 121 -9.77 1.91 -8.21
N PHE A 122 -11.05 2.24 -8.06
CA PHE A 122 -11.89 1.71 -6.98
C PHE A 122 -12.08 0.20 -7.09
N SER A 123 -11.94 -0.35 -8.30
CA SER A 123 -12.07 -1.76 -8.59
C SER A 123 -10.74 -2.53 -8.51
N ALA A 124 -9.62 -1.84 -8.25
CA ALA A 124 -8.33 -2.48 -8.04
C ALA A 124 -8.42 -3.55 -6.96
N THR A 125 -7.92 -4.75 -7.27
CA THR A 125 -7.90 -5.85 -6.31
C THR A 125 -7.09 -5.45 -5.07
N PRO A 126 -7.36 -6.04 -3.89
CA PRO A 126 -6.57 -5.76 -2.69
C PRO A 126 -5.06 -5.93 -2.91
N CYS A 127 -4.70 -6.89 -3.76
CA CYS A 127 -3.34 -7.18 -4.17
C CYS A 127 -2.65 -6.05 -4.94
N LEU A 128 -3.36 -5.42 -5.87
CA LEU A 128 -2.79 -4.35 -6.68
C LEU A 128 -2.94 -2.98 -6.03
N ARG A 129 -4.01 -2.76 -5.26
CA ARG A 129 -4.30 -1.46 -4.64
C ARG A 129 -3.16 -0.96 -3.76
N GLY A 130 -2.61 -1.83 -2.91
CA GLY A 130 -1.47 -1.46 -2.05
C GLY A 130 -0.19 -1.17 -2.82
N ALA A 131 0.07 -1.90 -3.91
CA ALA A 131 1.22 -1.66 -4.76
C ALA A 131 1.09 -0.35 -5.56
N LEU A 132 -0.11 -0.06 -6.06
CA LEU A 132 -0.42 1.20 -6.74
C LEU A 132 -0.31 2.40 -5.78
N ASP A 133 -0.74 2.27 -4.52
CA ASP A 133 -0.52 3.33 -3.53
C ASP A 133 0.97 3.53 -3.22
N ASP A 134 1.74 2.43 -3.14
CA ASP A 134 3.20 2.49 -2.97
C ASP A 134 3.87 3.22 -4.15
N HIS A 135 3.45 2.97 -5.39
CA HIS A 135 3.90 3.69 -6.59
C HIS A 135 3.62 5.19 -6.46
N GLU A 136 2.35 5.54 -6.25
CA GLU A 136 1.89 6.91 -6.21
C GLU A 136 2.42 7.70 -5.02
N SER A 137 2.81 7.03 -3.93
CA SER A 137 3.44 7.69 -2.80
C SER A 137 4.78 8.37 -3.16
N ILE A 138 5.48 7.89 -4.20
CA ILE A 138 6.70 8.54 -4.72
C ILE A 138 6.31 9.84 -5.42
N HIS A 139 5.33 9.80 -6.31
CA HIS A 139 4.83 11.00 -7.00
C HIS A 139 4.20 12.02 -6.06
N ARG A 140 3.49 11.56 -5.02
CA ARG A 140 2.95 12.42 -3.97
C ARG A 140 4.06 13.12 -3.19
N ALA A 141 5.09 12.39 -2.75
CA ALA A 141 6.23 12.98 -2.07
C ALA A 141 6.99 13.99 -2.95
N ALA A 142 7.13 13.69 -4.24
CA ALA A 142 7.72 14.64 -5.19
C ALA A 142 6.84 15.90 -5.35
N CYS A 143 5.53 15.73 -5.45
CA CYS A 143 4.56 16.84 -5.53
C CYS A 143 4.59 17.72 -4.28
N ASP A 144 4.54 17.12 -3.09
CA ASP A 144 4.55 17.83 -1.80
C ASP A 144 5.84 18.63 -1.57
N ALA A 145 6.95 18.26 -2.24
CA ALA A 145 8.21 18.98 -2.17
C ALA A 145 8.24 20.27 -3.02
N HIS A 146 7.17 20.59 -3.76
CA HIS A 146 7.11 21.72 -4.68
C HIS A 146 5.88 22.61 -4.46
N ASP A 147 6.11 23.93 -4.39
CA ASP A 147 5.06 24.92 -4.10
C ASP A 147 4.20 25.34 -5.31
N SER A 148 4.53 24.90 -6.53
CA SER A 148 3.88 25.36 -7.77
C SER A 148 3.17 24.22 -8.50
N SER A 149 1.95 24.43 -8.98
CA SER A 149 1.20 23.43 -9.77
C SER A 149 1.88 22.98 -11.07
N ASP A 150 2.82 23.77 -11.59
CA ASP A 150 3.53 23.50 -12.86
C ASP A 150 4.93 22.89 -12.66
N TRP A 151 5.25 22.46 -11.43
CA TRP A 151 6.59 22.00 -11.04
C TRP A 151 7.12 20.88 -11.95
N ARG A 152 6.23 20.03 -12.47
CA ARG A 152 6.53 18.92 -13.39
C ARG A 152 7.29 19.35 -14.63
N TYR A 153 6.98 20.52 -15.20
CA TYR A 153 7.68 21.04 -16.39
C TYR A 153 8.94 21.87 -16.03
N GLY A 154 9.15 22.12 -14.73
CA GLY A 154 10.41 22.63 -14.19
C GLY A 154 11.48 21.54 -13.98
N GLN A 155 11.06 20.27 -13.88
CA GLN A 155 11.90 19.10 -13.63
C GLN A 155 12.84 18.80 -14.81
N LEU A 156 14.04 18.29 -14.53
CA LEU A 156 14.91 17.72 -15.56
C LEU A 156 14.33 16.40 -16.04
N VAL A 157 14.54 16.08 -17.32
CA VAL A 157 14.06 14.81 -17.89
C VAL A 157 14.66 13.61 -17.15
N GLU A 158 15.94 13.69 -16.77
CA GLU A 158 16.61 12.62 -16.03
C GLU A 158 15.98 12.37 -14.66
N ASP A 159 15.66 13.43 -13.92
CA ASP A 159 15.04 13.34 -12.59
C ASP A 159 13.62 12.80 -12.68
N TRP A 160 12.85 13.24 -13.68
CA TRP A 160 11.51 12.70 -13.92
C TRP A 160 11.54 11.21 -14.24
N ILE A 161 12.45 10.76 -15.12
CA ILE A 161 12.60 9.34 -15.43
C ILE A 161 13.05 8.55 -14.19
N GLN A 162 13.94 9.11 -13.36
CA GLN A 162 14.34 8.45 -12.12
C GLN A 162 13.19 8.33 -11.13
N GLU A 163 12.35 9.35 -10.99
CA GLU A 163 11.14 9.31 -10.16
C GLU A 163 10.20 8.16 -10.58
N GLU A 164 9.98 8.00 -11.89
CA GLU A 164 9.17 6.88 -12.43
C GLU A 164 9.82 5.51 -12.14
N ILE A 165 11.14 5.39 -12.29
CA ILE A 165 11.88 4.17 -11.94
C ILE A 165 11.69 3.83 -10.46
N ASP A 166 11.89 4.79 -9.56
CA ASP A 166 11.75 4.61 -8.12
C ASP A 166 10.32 4.19 -7.74
N ALA A 167 9.32 4.80 -8.38
CA ALA A 167 7.90 4.46 -8.21
C ALA A 167 7.61 3.02 -8.65
N TYR A 168 8.09 2.61 -9.83
CA TYR A 168 7.88 1.24 -10.32
C TYR A 168 8.69 0.18 -9.56
N GLU A 169 9.90 0.49 -9.10
CA GLU A 169 10.68 -0.41 -8.25
C GLU A 169 9.99 -0.64 -6.90
N LYS A 170 9.43 0.42 -6.31
CA LYS A 170 8.67 0.31 -5.05
C LYS A 170 7.40 -0.53 -5.24
N GLU A 171 6.67 -0.32 -6.33
CA GLU A 171 5.52 -1.15 -6.71
C GLU A 171 5.93 -2.63 -6.89
N LEU A 172 6.99 -2.87 -7.66
CA LEU A 172 7.50 -4.21 -7.95
C LEU A 172 7.91 -4.95 -6.68
N LYS A 173 8.56 -4.25 -5.74
CA LYS A 173 8.92 -4.82 -4.44
C LYS A 173 7.67 -5.31 -3.69
N ARG A 174 6.64 -4.45 -3.58
CA ARG A 174 5.37 -4.81 -2.92
C ARG A 174 4.71 -6.02 -3.57
N LEU A 175 4.67 -6.07 -4.90
CA LEU A 175 4.05 -7.19 -5.63
C LEU A 175 4.81 -8.50 -5.45
N ASN A 176 6.14 -8.47 -5.44
CA ASN A 176 6.96 -9.65 -5.16
C ASN A 176 6.76 -10.14 -3.71
N ASP A 177 6.68 -9.21 -2.74
CA ASP A 177 6.35 -9.56 -1.37
C ASP A 177 4.98 -10.24 -1.28
N GLU A 178 3.95 -9.70 -1.94
CA GLU A 178 2.62 -10.33 -1.99
C GLU A 178 2.64 -11.70 -2.67
N LEU A 179 3.39 -11.86 -3.77
CA LEU A 179 3.54 -13.14 -4.45
C LEU A 179 4.13 -14.21 -3.52
N ASN A 180 5.15 -13.84 -2.74
CA ASN A 180 5.81 -14.73 -1.78
C ASN A 180 4.89 -15.14 -0.62
N LYS A 181 3.96 -14.26 -0.20
CA LYS A 181 2.98 -14.56 0.85
C LYS A 181 1.90 -15.54 0.38
N ARG A 182 1.59 -15.57 -0.92
CA ARG A 182 0.46 -16.36 -1.45
C ARG A 182 0.59 -17.85 -1.19
N LEU A 183 1.72 -18.47 -1.53
CA LEU A 183 1.85 -19.93 -1.40
C LEU A 183 1.63 -20.43 0.04
N PRO A 184 2.31 -19.88 1.07
CA PRO A 184 2.10 -20.34 2.45
C PRO A 184 0.73 -19.95 3.02
N PHE A 185 0.11 -18.86 2.56
CA PHE A 185 -1.18 -18.40 3.08
C PHE A 185 -2.38 -19.08 2.39
N CYS A 186 -2.38 -19.15 1.07
CA CYS A 186 -3.52 -19.63 0.28
C CYS A 186 -3.68 -21.16 0.28
N THR A 187 -2.70 -21.89 0.83
CA THR A 187 -2.78 -23.34 1.06
C THR A 187 -3.36 -23.70 2.42
N LEU A 188 -3.57 -22.72 3.30
CA LEU A 188 -4.19 -22.93 4.61
C LEU A 188 -5.67 -23.26 4.50
N ASP A 189 -6.19 -23.94 5.52
CA ASP A 189 -7.63 -24.11 5.73
C ASP A 189 -8.32 -22.73 5.72
N PRO A 190 -9.52 -22.57 5.14
CA PRO A 190 -10.23 -21.28 5.12
C PRO A 190 -10.46 -20.66 6.50
N SER A 191 -10.64 -21.49 7.54
CA SER A 191 -10.75 -21.03 8.94
C SER A 191 -9.47 -20.38 9.46
N ASP A 192 -8.32 -20.93 9.06
CA ASP A 192 -7.00 -20.45 9.44
C ASP A 192 -6.67 -19.15 8.71
N GLN A 193 -7.03 -19.07 7.41
CA GLN A 193 -6.95 -17.83 6.64
C GLN A 193 -7.79 -16.71 7.29
N ALA A 194 -9.02 -17.02 7.70
CA ALA A 194 -9.91 -16.06 8.34
C ALA A 194 -9.36 -15.58 9.69
N THR A 195 -8.81 -16.51 10.48
CA THR A 195 -8.20 -16.20 11.78
C THR A 195 -6.98 -15.29 11.62
N LEU A 196 -6.04 -15.63 10.72
CA LEU A 196 -4.87 -14.80 10.46
C LEU A 196 -5.24 -13.40 9.93
N ARG A 197 -6.25 -13.30 9.06
CA ARG A 197 -6.78 -12.00 8.60
C ARG A 197 -7.35 -11.19 9.75
N SER A 198 -8.12 -11.81 10.65
CA SER A 198 -8.68 -11.13 11.83
C SER A 198 -7.58 -10.56 12.72
N ILE A 199 -6.55 -11.36 13.01
CA ILE A 199 -5.39 -10.93 13.81
C ILE A 199 -4.65 -9.79 13.13
N ALA A 200 -4.43 -9.87 11.81
CA ALA A 200 -3.78 -8.79 11.06
C ALA A 200 -4.59 -7.48 11.10
N MET A 201 -5.91 -7.54 10.94
CA MET A 201 -6.79 -6.37 11.04
C MET A 201 -6.83 -5.77 12.45
N GLU A 202 -6.77 -6.60 13.49
CA GLU A 202 -6.68 -6.11 14.88
C GLU A 202 -5.37 -5.38 15.12
N LYS A 203 -4.24 -5.98 14.71
CA LYS A 203 -2.92 -5.35 14.81
C LYS A 203 -2.83 -4.03 14.06
N GLN A 204 -3.44 -3.94 12.87
CA GLN A 204 -3.50 -2.68 12.10
C GLN A 204 -4.29 -1.60 12.87
N ARG A 205 -5.46 -1.95 13.41
CA ARG A 205 -6.28 -1.01 14.21
C ARG A 205 -5.54 -0.52 15.45
N GLU A 206 -4.78 -1.40 16.11
CA GLU A 206 -3.94 -1.02 17.24
C GLU A 206 -2.84 -0.02 16.82
N GLN A 207 -2.20 -0.23 15.68
CA GLN A 207 -1.17 0.68 15.16
C GLN A 207 -1.76 2.05 14.81
N GLU A 208 -2.88 2.10 14.08
CA GLU A 208 -3.57 3.36 13.76
C GLU A 208 -4.08 4.09 15.01
N SER A 209 -4.42 3.36 16.07
CA SER A 209 -4.78 3.96 17.37
C SER A 209 -3.56 4.59 18.03
N LYS A 210 -2.40 3.90 18.01
CA LYS A 210 -1.14 4.42 18.54
C LYS A 210 -0.67 5.67 17.80
N GLU A 211 -0.68 5.65 16.47
CA GLU A 211 -0.28 6.81 15.65
C GLU A 211 -1.15 8.04 15.92
N ARG A 212 -2.47 7.84 16.12
CA ARG A 212 -3.39 8.93 16.51
C ARG A 212 -3.10 9.48 17.90
N LEU A 213 -2.82 8.60 18.86
CA LEU A 213 -2.43 9.00 20.21
C LEU A 213 -1.12 9.78 20.21
N ASP A 214 -0.10 9.29 19.49
CA ASP A 214 1.20 9.95 19.38
C ASP A 214 1.08 11.32 18.70
N TRP A 215 0.29 11.43 17.63
CA TRP A 215 -0.02 12.72 17.00
C TRP A 215 -0.73 13.68 17.97
N PHE A 216 -1.75 13.21 18.69
CA PHE A 216 -2.45 14.03 19.68
C PHE A 216 -1.50 14.52 20.76
N LEU A 217 -0.69 13.63 21.35
CA LEU A 217 0.27 13.99 22.39
C LEU A 217 1.41 14.88 21.88
N GLY A 218 1.82 14.73 20.61
CA GLY A 218 2.79 15.58 19.95
C GLY A 218 2.30 17.00 19.64
N LEU A 219 0.98 17.22 19.58
CA LEU A 219 0.40 18.56 19.42
C LEU A 219 0.35 19.38 20.72
N PHE A 220 0.53 18.74 21.88
CA PHE A 220 0.48 19.39 23.19
C PHE A 220 1.85 19.45 23.89
N ASN A 221 2.93 19.16 23.17
CA ASN A 221 4.32 19.44 23.56
C ASN A 221 4.92 20.49 22.62
#